data_AF-A0A539D9F0-F1
#
_entry.id   AF-A0A539D9F0-F1
#
_cell.length_a   1.000
_cell.length_b   1.000
_cell.length_c   1.000
_cell.angle_alpha   90.00
_cell.angle_beta   90.00
_cell.angle_gamma   90.00
#
_symmetry.space_group_name_H-M   'P 1'
#
loop_
_entity.id
_entity.type
_entity.pdbx_description
1 polymer ?
#
loop_
_entity_poly.entity_id
_entity_poly.type
_entity_poly.pdbx_seq_one_letter_code
_entity_poly.pdbx_strand_id
1 'polypeptide(L)'
;MSRGHVAVVSEILTDRVIRVTHANWGGSRGRVEENVTVVDVSNDGDWTAVKVWYNPIHDLGTTVYPTYGFIYKAPTASDGVMMASAPAANGQP
;
A
#
# COMPACT_ATOMS: atom_id res chain seq x y z
N MET A 1 -4.26 -4.61 18.24
CA MET A 1 -5.04 -5.27 17.16
C MET A 1 -4.62 -6.73 17.12
N SER A 2 -5.51 -7.70 17.34
CA SER A 2 -5.16 -9.14 17.23
C SER A 2 -5.41 -9.72 15.84
N ARG A 3 -6.09 -8.97 14.98
CA ARG A 3 -6.36 -9.28 13.58
C ARG A 3 -5.86 -8.07 12.79
N GLY A 4 -4.91 -8.27 11.87
CA GLY A 4 -4.38 -7.21 11.02
C GLY A 4 -5.49 -6.55 10.17
N HIS A 5 -5.10 -5.61 9.32
CA HIS A 5 -6.03 -4.91 8.44
C HIS A 5 -5.49 -4.86 7.02
N VAL A 6 -6.39 -4.93 6.05
CA VAL A 6 -6.07 -4.80 4.63
C VAL A 6 -7.01 -3.75 4.04
N ALA A 7 -6.45 -2.91 3.18
CA ALA A 7 -7.16 -1.91 2.43
C ALA A 7 -6.81 -2.04 0.95
N VAL A 8 -7.71 -1.63 0.08
CA VAL A 8 -7.46 -1.58 -1.37
C VAL A 8 -6.99 -0.19 -1.71
N VAL A 9 -5.83 -0.07 -2.37
CA VAL A 9 -5.36 1.21 -2.89
C VAL A 9 -6.26 1.63 -4.05
N SER A 10 -6.96 2.76 -3.90
CA SER A 10 -7.85 3.29 -4.93
C SER A 10 -7.14 4.30 -5.84
N GLU A 11 -6.15 5.02 -5.32
CA GLU A 11 -5.42 6.05 -6.05
C GLU A 11 -4.03 6.26 -5.45
N ILE A 12 -3.02 6.51 -6.30
CA ILE A 12 -1.68 6.91 -5.89
C ILE A 12 -1.55 8.41 -6.18
N LEU A 13 -1.45 9.22 -5.13
CA LEU A 13 -1.39 10.68 -5.26
C LEU A 13 0.05 11.18 -5.38
N THR A 14 0.95 10.62 -4.58
CA THR A 14 2.40 10.90 -4.60
C THR A 14 3.17 9.63 -4.24
N ASP A 15 4.50 9.73 -4.17
CA ASP A 15 5.39 8.69 -3.64
C ASP A 15 5.12 8.34 -2.16
N ARG A 16 4.50 9.26 -1.40
CA ARG A 16 4.23 9.14 0.04
C ARG A 16 2.75 9.20 0.42
N VAL A 17 1.86 9.38 -0.54
CA VAL A 17 0.42 9.58 -0.27
C VAL A 17 -0.42 8.75 -1.23
N ILE A 18 -1.29 7.93 -0.65
CA ILE A 18 -2.26 7.12 -1.38
C ILE A 18 -3.66 7.36 -0.83
N ARG A 19 -4.67 6.98 -1.61
CA ARG A 19 -6.03 6.79 -1.14
C ARG A 19 -6.36 5.32 -1.10
N VAL A 20 -7.15 4.93 -0.10
CA VAL A 20 -7.58 3.56 0.08
C VAL A 20 -9.08 3.48 0.28
N THR A 21 -9.63 2.34 -0.11
CA THR A 21 -10.96 1.89 0.25
C THR A 21 -10.84 0.71 1.20
N HIS A 22 -11.50 0.82 2.36
CA HIS A 22 -11.49 -0.23 3.38
C HIS A 22 -12.81 -0.28 4.15
N ALA A 23 -12.96 -1.26 5.04
CA ALA A 23 -14.16 -1.39 5.85
C ALA A 23 -13.83 -1.69 7.31
N ASN A 24 -14.75 -1.33 8.21
CA ASN A 24 -14.69 -1.66 9.64
C ASN A 24 -13.49 -1.09 10.43
N TRP A 25 -12.90 0.03 9.97
CA TRP A 25 -11.78 0.70 10.65
C TRP A 25 -12.22 1.90 11.51
N GLY A 26 -12.96 2.86 10.93
CA GLY A 26 -13.41 4.12 11.57
C GLY A 26 -14.46 4.01 12.68
N GLY A 27 -14.55 2.88 13.40
CA GLY A 27 -15.42 2.70 14.57
C GLY A 27 -16.89 2.39 14.26
N SER A 28 -17.38 2.68 13.04
CA SER A 28 -18.71 2.25 12.58
C SER A 28 -18.62 0.86 11.93
N ARG A 29 -19.15 -0.17 12.61
CA ARG A 29 -19.24 -1.52 12.05
C ARG A 29 -20.13 -1.51 10.81
N GLY A 30 -19.72 -2.26 9.77
CA GLY A 30 -20.46 -2.44 8.53
C GLY A 30 -20.34 -1.31 7.51
N ARG A 31 -19.47 -0.32 7.72
CA ARG A 31 -19.22 0.75 6.74
C ARG A 31 -17.97 0.49 5.91
N VAL A 32 -18.12 0.73 4.61
CA VAL A 32 -17.02 0.94 3.68
C VAL A 32 -16.69 2.43 3.70
N GLU A 33 -15.44 2.77 3.89
CA GLU A 33 -14.92 4.12 3.76
C GLU A 33 -14.06 4.15 2.49
N GLU A 34 -14.42 5.03 1.57
CA GLU A 34 -13.76 5.19 0.27
C GLU A 34 -12.86 6.41 0.28
N ASN A 35 -11.79 6.35 -0.50
CA ASN A 35 -10.85 7.47 -0.72
C ASN A 35 -10.24 8.02 0.58
N VAL A 36 -10.04 7.15 1.57
CA VAL A 36 -9.38 7.50 2.82
C VAL A 36 -7.91 7.76 2.54
N THR A 37 -7.41 8.93 2.92
CA THR A 37 -6.02 9.31 2.70
C THR A 37 -5.11 8.58 3.67
N VAL A 38 -4.03 8.00 3.15
CA VAL A 38 -2.96 7.35 3.92
C VAL A 38 -1.64 7.99 3.52
N VAL A 39 -0.86 8.35 4.53
CA VAL A 39 0.42 9.02 4.37
C VAL A 39 1.51 8.15 4.96
N ASP A 40 2.54 7.89 4.16
CA ASP A 40 3.78 7.29 4.62
C ASP A 40 4.57 8.27 5.48
N VAL A 41 4.90 7.84 6.70
CA VAL A 41 5.68 8.58 7.69
C VAL A 41 6.95 7.83 8.08
N SER A 42 7.33 6.80 7.32
CA SER A 42 8.61 6.12 7.47
C SER A 42 9.76 7.06 7.15
N ASN A 43 10.87 6.90 7.88
CA ASN A 43 12.08 7.69 7.64
C ASN A 43 12.63 7.45 6.23
N ASP A 44 12.54 6.21 5.74
CA ASP A 44 13.22 5.77 4.53
C ASP A 44 12.33 5.81 3.27
N GLY A 45 11.01 5.95 3.40
CA GLY A 45 10.11 5.91 2.23
C GLY A 45 9.72 4.54 1.75
N ASP A 46 9.82 3.57 2.63
CA ASP A 46 9.56 2.17 2.35
C ASP A 46 8.15 1.75 2.78
N TRP A 47 7.29 2.71 3.13
CA TRP A 47 5.91 2.48 3.59
C TRP A 47 5.80 1.66 4.88
N THR A 48 6.89 1.46 5.64
CA THR A 48 6.86 0.66 6.87
C THR A 48 6.03 1.27 7.99
N ALA A 49 5.77 2.58 7.94
CA ALA A 49 5.02 3.33 8.95
C ALA A 49 4.05 4.30 8.28
N VAL A 50 2.76 4.19 8.58
CA VAL A 50 1.72 5.04 7.96
C VAL A 50 0.83 5.74 8.99
N LYS A 51 0.29 6.89 8.61
CA LYS A 51 -0.84 7.54 9.28
C LYS A 51 -2.05 7.54 8.36
N VAL A 52 -3.22 7.38 8.95
CA VAL A 52 -4.50 7.30 8.25
C VAL A 52 -5.33 8.53 8.60
N TRP A 53 -5.97 9.12 7.60
CA TRP A 53 -6.93 10.21 7.80
C TRP A 53 -8.03 9.81 8.78
N TYR A 54 -8.35 10.70 9.71
CA TYR A 54 -9.38 10.48 10.71
C TYR A 54 -10.40 11.62 10.67
N ASN A 55 -11.55 11.33 10.08
CA ASN A 55 -12.61 12.32 9.83
C ASN A 55 -13.01 13.15 11.08
N PRO A 56 -13.15 12.57 12.29
CA PRO A 56 -13.55 13.35 13.48
C PRO A 56 -12.61 14.47 13.89
N ILE A 57 -11.33 14.41 13.52
CA ILE A 57 -10.35 15.47 13.80
C ILE A 57 -9.97 16.28 12.56
N HIS A 58 -10.54 15.95 11.39
CA HIS A 58 -10.22 16.57 10.10
C HIS A 58 -8.71 16.63 9.80
N ASP A 59 -7.98 15.58 10.21
CA ASP A 59 -6.54 15.48 10.03
C ASP A 59 -6.10 14.01 10.04
N LEU A 60 -4.81 13.76 9.82
CA LEU A 60 -4.18 12.48 10.05
C LEU A 60 -4.30 12.08 11.52
N GLY A 61 -4.68 10.81 11.74
CA GLY A 61 -4.69 10.22 13.07
C GLY A 61 -3.33 10.31 13.76
N THR A 62 -3.35 10.36 15.09
CA THR A 62 -2.13 10.43 15.90
C THR A 62 -1.35 9.12 15.91
N THR A 63 -2.05 7.99 15.74
CA THR A 63 -1.47 6.65 15.71
C THR A 63 -0.69 6.40 14.43
N VAL A 64 0.55 5.95 14.57
CA VAL A 64 1.36 5.40 13.49
C VAL A 64 1.12 3.89 13.43
N TYR A 65 0.77 3.39 12.25
CA TYR A 65 0.50 1.97 12.02
C TYR A 65 1.65 1.34 11.22
N PRO A 66 2.20 0.20 11.66
CA PRO A 66 3.16 -0.55 10.87
C PRO A 66 2.45 -1.18 9.66
N THR A 67 3.06 -1.07 8.49
CA THR A 67 2.58 -1.71 7.25
C THR A 67 3.64 -2.66 6.73
N TYR A 68 3.21 -3.80 6.19
CA TYR A 68 4.09 -4.90 5.78
C TYR A 68 4.21 -5.02 4.25
N GLY A 69 3.92 -3.94 3.54
CA GLY A 69 3.99 -3.86 2.08
C GLY A 69 2.64 -3.98 1.37
N PHE A 70 2.72 -4.20 0.07
CA PHE A 70 1.58 -4.20 -0.84
C PHE A 70 1.38 -5.58 -1.47
N ILE A 71 0.12 -5.91 -1.74
CA ILE A 71 -0.24 -7.11 -2.50
C ILE A 71 -0.57 -6.65 -3.92
N TYR A 72 0.28 -7.04 -4.88
CA TYR A 72 0.08 -6.73 -6.29
C TYR A 72 -0.71 -7.84 -6.98
N LYS A 73 -1.43 -7.47 -8.05
CA LYS A 73 -2.03 -8.45 -8.95
C LYS A 73 -0.91 -9.33 -9.51
N ALA A 74 -1.13 -10.65 -9.55
CA ALA A 74 -0.21 -11.55 -10.24
C ALA A 74 -0.03 -11.07 -11.70
N PRO A 75 1.19 -11.10 -12.26
CA PRO A 75 1.40 -10.74 -13.65
C PRO A 75 0.53 -11.66 -14.52
N THR A 76 -0.47 -11.08 -15.18
CA THR A 76 -1.08 -11.74 -16.33
C THR A 76 0.02 -11.80 -17.38
N ALA A 77 0.24 -12.94 -18.03
CA ALA A 77 1.32 -13.15 -19.00
C ALA A 77 1.35 -12.14 -20.17
N SER A 78 0.37 -11.24 -20.26
CA SER A 78 0.17 -10.22 -21.28
C SER A 78 0.56 -8.79 -20.86
N ASP A 79 0.88 -8.49 -19.59
CA ASP A 79 1.06 -7.10 -19.12
C ASP A 79 2.54 -6.66 -18.93
N GLY A 80 3.47 -7.31 -19.62
CA GLY A 80 4.85 -6.83 -19.68
C GLY A 80 5.87 -7.96 -19.62
N VAL A 81 6.74 -7.96 -20.62
CA VAL A 81 7.80 -8.93 -20.85
C VAL A 81 8.64 -9.16 -19.59
N MET A 82 8.54 -10.36 -19.01
CA MET A 82 9.56 -10.89 -18.11
C MET A 82 10.78 -11.22 -18.97
N MET A 83 11.66 -10.26 -19.20
CA MET A 83 12.97 -10.54 -19.80
C MET A 83 13.82 -11.27 -18.75
N ALA A 84 13.86 -12.59 -18.82
CA ALA A 84 14.91 -13.35 -18.17
C ALA A 84 16.23 -13.02 -18.88
N SER A 85 17.07 -12.20 -18.25
CA SER A 85 18.46 -12.03 -18.72
C SER A 85 19.22 -13.31 -18.38
N ALA A 86 19.47 -14.14 -19.38
CA ALA A 86 20.46 -15.21 -19.27
C ALA A 86 21.86 -14.57 -19.35
N PRO A 87 22.81 -14.95 -18.47
CA PRO A 87 24.19 -14.54 -18.65
C PRO A 87 24.71 -15.10 -19.98
N ALA A 88 25.43 -14.26 -20.74
CA ALA A 88 26.04 -14.68 -21.99
C ALA A 88 26.95 -15.88 -21.73
N ALA A 89 26.73 -16.96 -22.48
CA ALA A 89 27.65 -18.08 -22.52
C ALA A 89 29.00 -17.55 -23.03
N ASN A 90 30.00 -17.52 -22.16
CA ASN A 90 31.38 -17.30 -22.59
C ASN A 90 31.78 -18.50 -23.45
N GLY A 91 31.73 -18.29 -24.77
CA GLY A 91 32.29 -19.21 -25.76
C GLY A 91 33.78 -19.36 -25.50
N GLN A 92 34.16 -20.60 -25.16
CA GLN A 92 35.53 -21.06 -25.08
C GLN A 92 35.95 -21.58 -26.46
N PRO A 93 37.16 -21.27 -26.97
CA PRO A 93 37.86 -22.18 -27.86
C PRO A 93 38.51 -23.32 -27.06
#